data_AF-A0A937WVT1-F1
#
_entry.id   AF-A0A937WVT1-F1
#
_cell.length_a   1.000
_cell.length_b   1.000
_cell.length_c   1.000
_cell.angle_alpha   90.00
_cell.angle_beta   90.00
_cell.angle_gamma   90.00
#
_symmetry.space_group_name_H-M   'P 1'
#
loop_
_entity.id
_entity.type
_entity.pdbx_description
1 polymer ?
#
loop_
_entity_poly.entity_id
_entity_poly.type
_entity_poly.pdbx_seq_one_letter_code
_entity_poly.pdbx_strand_id
1 'polypeptide(L)'
;MLNTSPFRLEALVDFPDDALAAGQPLTPAHLDAMMARLAACGVRRVSWATYGDGHGGYFIPSGLDAQWAQYAETLRILENPLRVAVEAGHRHGIEVYGYFKPYETGAALVFPDGSPEARTYGRLWQVGGYLTWLDPFVVNHPDLRIRRRTGDLRPGVEHAPVCAIRLAKQDDSPTRLTGERLQIWTSPQNYRYRRADVSFQTREAIEPAPADVYDVDGNIVTRKDAPVRTLTLSGFTLEDPYILITTDFKDGSGDFKNTGLALMTAFDAQGREIPGVFASGAAIWEGDRVDFRSWGLIFDMGWTRQTVCLDTPNDGASEKVGYGAGRSGLIAFSRGRNEYLPGALCETDPDVQAFWLSWVDEMIAAGVDGVDMRVENHSTHTDYPEEYGFNPVVLDLAERRNPNNPYATVPEVRGDAYTAFLREAKRRIHSAGKRMRINLNVDFFRPDPPASRLPAYPLNIRFDWMRWVEEGLLDEAILRFFHLPFDGIFDDSVARAMCDACSRKHIPVVVNRYVNDRYEEEFDQITQSGRFDGFILYETAVFLKLEETGWQMTSVPVEKVCRKMSRT
;
A
#
# COMPACT_ATOMS: atom_id res chain seq x y z
N MET A 1 -22.13 -21.83 21.48
CA MET A 1 -21.37 -23.01 21.96
C MET A 1 -20.00 -22.49 22.37
N LEU A 2 -19.49 -22.87 23.55
CA LEU A 2 -18.22 -22.35 24.06
C LEU A 2 -17.07 -22.96 23.25
N ASN A 3 -16.14 -22.11 22.82
CA ASN A 3 -14.96 -22.50 22.08
C ASN A 3 -14.05 -23.36 22.96
N THR A 4 -13.64 -24.54 22.49
CA THR A 4 -12.87 -25.51 23.30
C THR A 4 -11.36 -25.32 23.19
N SER A 5 -10.90 -24.51 22.23
CA SER A 5 -9.48 -24.19 22.07
C SER A 5 -9.08 -23.09 23.05
N PRO A 6 -7.92 -23.20 23.72
CA PRO A 6 -7.42 -22.12 24.56
C PRO A 6 -7.13 -20.88 23.72
N PHE A 7 -7.47 -19.71 24.27
CA PHE A 7 -7.18 -18.42 23.65
C PHE A 7 -5.68 -18.28 23.37
N ARG A 8 -5.31 -17.76 22.19
CA ARG A 8 -3.92 -17.70 21.75
C ARG A 8 -3.44 -16.27 21.51
N LEU A 9 -2.27 -15.94 22.07
CA LEU A 9 -1.52 -14.75 21.69
C LEU A 9 -0.57 -15.08 20.53
N GLU A 10 -0.60 -14.25 19.50
CA GLU A 10 0.24 -14.37 18.30
C GLU A 10 1.00 -13.07 18.05
N ALA A 11 2.02 -13.10 17.21
CA ALA A 11 2.70 -11.91 16.70
C ALA A 11 2.81 -11.96 15.17
N LEU A 12 2.80 -10.79 14.52
CA LEU A 12 3.18 -10.66 13.13
C LEU A 12 4.58 -10.05 13.04
N VAL A 13 5.44 -10.68 12.23
CA VAL A 13 6.78 -10.19 11.90
C VAL A 13 6.78 -9.74 10.45
N ASP A 14 6.94 -8.44 10.21
CA ASP A 14 7.22 -7.90 8.88
C ASP A 14 8.74 -7.75 8.76
N PHE A 15 9.39 -8.87 8.41
CA PHE A 15 10.82 -9.04 8.58
C PHE A 15 11.70 -7.96 7.93
N PRO A 16 11.37 -7.38 6.75
CA PRO A 16 12.11 -6.24 6.22
C PRO A 16 12.15 -5.05 7.18
N ASP A 17 11.04 -4.72 7.85
CA ASP A 17 10.99 -3.61 8.81
C ASP A 17 11.86 -3.90 10.04
N ASP A 18 11.78 -5.12 10.58
CA ASP A 18 12.62 -5.56 11.69
C ASP A 18 14.12 -5.54 11.31
N ALA A 19 14.48 -5.94 10.10
CA ALA A 19 15.86 -5.98 9.62
C ALA A 19 16.42 -4.59 9.32
N LEU A 20 15.63 -3.70 8.70
CA LEU A 20 16.02 -2.31 8.45
C LEU A 20 16.18 -1.52 9.76
N ALA A 21 15.34 -1.81 10.77
CA ALA A 21 15.39 -1.15 12.07
C ALA A 21 16.47 -1.70 13.03
N ALA A 22 17.06 -2.86 12.74
CA ALA A 22 17.99 -3.55 13.65
C ALA A 22 19.30 -2.79 13.88
N GLY A 23 19.72 -1.92 12.96
CA GLY A 23 20.98 -1.18 13.03
C GLY A 23 22.24 -2.02 12.86
N GLN A 24 22.10 -3.33 12.61
CA GLN A 24 23.17 -4.27 12.31
C GLN A 24 22.62 -5.49 11.54
N PRO A 25 23.46 -6.25 10.82
CA PRO A 25 23.01 -7.48 10.17
C PRO A 25 22.47 -8.51 11.18
N LEU A 26 21.31 -9.09 10.88
CA LEU A 26 20.72 -10.13 11.71
C LEU A 26 21.36 -11.50 11.42
N THR A 27 21.48 -12.32 12.47
CA THR A 27 22.06 -13.66 12.43
C THR A 27 21.05 -14.69 12.93
N PRO A 28 21.26 -16.01 12.72
CA PRO A 28 20.39 -17.02 13.28
C PRO A 28 20.24 -16.93 14.81
N ALA A 29 21.28 -16.50 15.53
CA ALA A 29 21.21 -16.27 16.97
C ALA A 29 20.30 -15.08 17.34
N HIS A 30 20.27 -14.03 16.51
CA HIS A 30 19.34 -12.90 16.71
C HIS A 30 17.88 -13.34 16.51
N LEU A 31 17.57 -14.15 15.49
CA LEU A 31 16.22 -14.69 15.31
C LEU A 31 15.84 -15.66 16.42
N ASP A 32 16.76 -16.50 16.88
CA ASP A 32 16.54 -17.38 18.04
C ASP A 32 16.18 -16.57 19.29
N ALA A 33 16.93 -15.50 19.57
CA ALA A 33 16.64 -14.60 20.69
C ALA A 33 15.30 -13.87 20.54
N MET A 34 14.89 -13.51 19.32
CA MET A 34 13.57 -12.91 19.05
C MET A 34 12.46 -13.91 19.41
N MET A 35 12.56 -15.15 18.92
CA MET A 35 11.58 -16.20 19.19
C MET A 35 11.53 -16.56 20.68
N ALA A 36 12.69 -16.65 21.35
CA ALA A 36 12.78 -16.85 22.79
C ALA A 36 12.06 -15.73 23.56
N ARG A 37 12.26 -14.47 23.14
CA ARG A 37 11.61 -13.31 23.74
C ARG A 37 10.09 -13.35 23.55
N LEU A 38 9.62 -13.64 22.35
CA LEU A 38 8.19 -13.78 22.05
C LEU A 38 7.56 -14.93 22.86
N ALA A 39 8.24 -16.07 22.97
CA ALA A 39 7.78 -17.23 23.75
C ALA A 39 7.64 -16.87 25.24
N ALA A 40 8.62 -16.16 25.80
CA ALA A 40 8.59 -15.66 27.17
C ALA A 40 7.43 -14.67 27.41
N CYS A 41 7.00 -13.95 26.37
CA CYS A 41 5.83 -13.07 26.37
C CYS A 41 4.48 -13.80 26.23
N GLY A 42 4.49 -15.14 26.15
CA GLY A 42 3.27 -15.95 26.00
C GLY A 42 2.78 -16.07 24.55
N VAL A 43 3.55 -15.56 23.57
CA VAL A 43 3.25 -15.78 22.15
C VAL A 43 3.41 -17.27 21.83
N ARG A 44 2.43 -17.83 21.12
CA ARG A 44 2.43 -19.26 20.72
C ARG A 44 2.52 -19.44 19.21
N ARG A 45 2.27 -18.38 18.44
CA ARG A 45 2.36 -18.40 16.98
C ARG A 45 2.94 -17.09 16.44
N VAL A 46 3.76 -17.20 15.42
CA VAL A 46 4.27 -16.07 14.63
C VAL A 46 3.76 -16.20 13.20
N SER A 47 3.24 -15.10 12.66
CA SER A 47 2.94 -14.94 11.23
C SER A 47 4.12 -14.17 10.61
N TRP A 48 4.92 -14.83 9.78
CA TRP A 48 6.16 -14.29 9.22
C TRP A 48 5.94 -13.79 7.79
N ALA A 49 5.98 -12.49 7.55
CA ALA A 49 5.82 -11.92 6.22
C ALA A 49 6.94 -12.40 5.29
N THR A 50 6.56 -13.06 4.21
CA THR A 50 7.48 -13.64 3.23
C THR A 50 7.73 -12.66 2.09
N TYR A 51 9.01 -12.45 1.73
CA TYR A 51 9.44 -11.55 0.66
C TYR A 51 10.45 -12.24 -0.26
N GLY A 52 10.11 -13.46 -0.69
CA GLY A 52 10.94 -14.27 -1.59
C GLY A 52 12.06 -15.03 -0.89
N ASP A 53 11.94 -15.23 0.43
CA ASP A 53 12.93 -15.87 1.32
C ASP A 53 13.46 -17.22 0.77
N GLY A 54 12.65 -17.96 0.02
CA GLY A 54 13.00 -19.27 -0.54
C GLY A 54 13.78 -19.23 -1.86
N HIS A 55 13.72 -18.12 -2.60
CA HIS A 55 14.33 -17.99 -3.94
C HIS A 55 15.21 -16.75 -4.09
N GLY A 56 15.76 -16.23 -2.98
CA GLY A 56 16.79 -15.20 -2.98
C GLY A 56 16.29 -13.77 -2.72
N GLY A 57 15.00 -13.61 -2.46
CA GLY A 57 14.39 -12.34 -2.08
C GLY A 57 14.29 -11.31 -3.21
N TYR A 58 13.90 -10.10 -2.84
CA TYR A 58 13.69 -8.99 -3.79
C TYR A 58 14.99 -8.27 -4.17
N PHE A 59 14.97 -7.60 -5.30
CA PHE A 59 16.00 -6.63 -5.69
C PHE A 59 15.95 -5.38 -4.81
N ILE A 60 16.61 -5.42 -3.66
CA ILE A 60 16.72 -4.29 -2.73
C ILE A 60 17.81 -3.29 -3.16
N PRO A 61 17.69 -1.99 -2.82
CA PRO A 61 18.69 -0.98 -3.10
C PRO A 61 19.85 -1.03 -2.08
N SER A 62 20.57 -2.15 -2.02
CA SER A 62 21.54 -2.50 -0.97
C SER A 62 22.70 -1.51 -0.73
N GLY A 63 22.94 -0.58 -1.66
CA GLY A 63 23.97 0.46 -1.52
C GLY A 63 23.41 1.87 -1.33
N LEU A 64 22.12 2.01 -1.05
CA LEU A 64 21.49 3.32 -0.85
C LEU A 64 22.02 4.00 0.41
N ASP A 65 22.06 3.27 1.51
CA ASP A 65 22.59 3.69 2.80
C ASP A 65 23.00 2.48 3.66
N ALA A 66 23.36 2.74 4.93
CA ALA A 66 23.77 1.70 5.86
C ALA A 66 22.65 0.71 6.22
N GLN A 67 21.38 1.15 6.30
CA GLN A 67 20.26 0.28 6.66
C GLN A 67 20.03 -0.75 5.55
N TRP A 68 20.00 -0.31 4.30
CA TRP A 68 19.87 -1.21 3.14
C TRP A 68 21.05 -2.16 2.98
N ALA A 69 22.27 -1.71 3.28
CA ALA A 69 23.45 -2.57 3.28
C ALA A 69 23.38 -3.65 4.37
N GLN A 70 22.91 -3.30 5.56
CA GLN A 70 22.71 -4.25 6.66
C GLN A 70 21.59 -5.25 6.37
N TYR A 71 20.51 -4.82 5.72
CA TYR A 71 19.45 -5.72 5.31
C TYR A 71 19.93 -6.71 4.23
N ALA A 72 20.69 -6.24 3.24
CA ALA A 72 21.31 -7.12 2.25
C ALA A 72 22.25 -8.16 2.87
N GLU A 73 23.08 -7.73 3.82
CA GLU A 73 23.97 -8.63 4.55
C GLU A 73 23.19 -9.62 5.42
N THR A 74 22.07 -9.19 6.01
CA THR A 74 21.14 -10.08 6.74
C THR A 74 20.62 -11.19 5.83
N LEU A 75 20.10 -10.86 4.64
CA LEU A 75 19.63 -11.85 3.69
C LEU A 75 20.75 -12.82 3.27
N ARG A 76 21.98 -12.31 3.09
CA ARG A 76 23.15 -13.13 2.77
C ARG A 76 23.53 -14.09 3.90
N ILE A 77 23.47 -13.65 5.16
CA ILE A 77 23.81 -14.46 6.34
C ILE A 77 22.76 -15.55 6.57
N LEU A 78 21.48 -15.21 6.43
CA LEU A 78 20.38 -16.11 6.74
C LEU A 78 20.06 -17.07 5.58
N GLU A 79 20.34 -16.65 4.35
CA GLU A 79 19.99 -17.30 3.06
C GLU A 79 18.49 -17.47 2.85
N ASN A 80 17.78 -18.05 3.82
CA ASN A 80 16.34 -18.19 3.89
C ASN A 80 15.85 -17.78 5.29
N PRO A 81 15.51 -16.49 5.49
CA PRO A 81 15.07 -15.98 6.79
C PRO A 81 13.87 -16.74 7.37
N LEU A 82 12.86 -17.07 6.56
CA LEU A 82 11.71 -17.88 6.99
C LEU A 82 12.12 -19.23 7.59
N ARG A 83 13.00 -19.99 6.92
CA ARG A 83 13.46 -21.29 7.45
C ARG A 83 14.17 -21.12 8.79
N VAL A 84 15.04 -20.11 8.92
CA VAL A 84 15.74 -19.81 10.17
C VAL A 84 14.74 -19.45 11.28
N ALA A 85 13.70 -18.67 10.94
CA ALA A 85 12.62 -18.31 11.86
C ALA A 85 11.79 -19.53 12.30
N VAL A 86 11.46 -20.45 11.38
CA VAL A 86 10.77 -21.71 11.68
C VAL A 86 11.59 -22.54 12.67
N GLU A 87 12.87 -22.78 12.38
CA GLU A 87 13.76 -23.56 13.25
C GLU A 87 13.89 -22.94 14.65
N ALA A 88 14.01 -21.60 14.72
CA ALA A 88 14.02 -20.86 15.98
C ALA A 88 12.69 -20.97 16.73
N GLY A 89 11.56 -20.77 16.04
CA GLY A 89 10.23 -20.88 16.62
C GLY A 89 10.00 -22.26 17.24
N HIS A 90 10.33 -23.34 16.51
CA HIS A 90 10.18 -24.70 16.99
C HIS A 90 11.02 -25.01 18.22
N ARG A 91 12.24 -24.48 18.34
CA ARG A 91 13.06 -24.62 19.56
C ARG A 91 12.40 -24.01 20.80
N HIS A 92 11.59 -22.97 20.61
CA HIS A 92 10.90 -22.24 21.67
C HIS A 92 9.40 -22.58 21.77
N GLY A 93 8.94 -23.62 21.08
CA GLY A 93 7.54 -24.06 21.11
C GLY A 93 6.55 -23.09 20.48
N ILE A 94 6.99 -22.30 19.51
CA ILE A 94 6.18 -21.36 18.72
C ILE A 94 5.88 -21.99 17.36
N GLU A 95 4.60 -21.96 16.96
CA GLU A 95 4.19 -22.25 15.58
C GLU A 95 4.60 -21.09 14.66
N VAL A 96 5.15 -21.37 13.48
CA VAL A 96 5.51 -20.34 12.51
C VAL A 96 4.71 -20.53 11.24
N TYR A 97 3.90 -19.53 10.89
CA TYR A 97 3.12 -19.50 9.66
C TYR A 97 3.79 -18.57 8.64
N GLY A 98 3.88 -19.03 7.40
CA GLY A 98 4.29 -18.17 6.28
C GLY A 98 3.17 -17.20 5.95
N TYR A 99 3.42 -15.90 6.08
CA TYR A 99 2.45 -14.85 5.80
C TYR A 99 2.66 -14.35 4.37
N PHE A 100 1.78 -14.80 3.47
CA PHE A 100 1.89 -14.57 2.04
C PHE A 100 0.91 -13.49 1.58
N LYS A 101 1.47 -12.52 0.85
CA LYS A 101 0.74 -11.43 0.22
C LYS A 101 0.85 -11.60 -1.30
N PRO A 102 -0.04 -12.32 -2.01
CA PRO A 102 0.17 -12.67 -3.42
C PRO A 102 0.38 -11.47 -4.34
N TYR A 103 -0.29 -10.35 -4.04
CA TYR A 103 -0.15 -9.11 -4.79
C TYR A 103 1.09 -8.29 -4.39
N GLU A 104 1.74 -8.60 -3.26
CA GLU A 104 2.95 -7.90 -2.79
C GLU A 104 4.20 -8.49 -3.43
N THR A 105 4.52 -8.08 -4.65
CA THR A 105 5.75 -8.52 -5.35
C THR A 105 6.67 -7.34 -5.67
N GLY A 106 6.39 -6.20 -5.03
CA GLY A 106 7.29 -5.06 -4.97
C GLY A 106 6.70 -3.89 -4.20
N ALA A 107 7.41 -3.40 -3.17
CA ALA A 107 6.85 -2.43 -2.21
C ALA A 107 6.54 -1.04 -2.80
N ALA A 108 6.58 -0.85 -4.12
CA ALA A 108 6.39 0.40 -4.82
C ALA A 108 7.37 1.50 -4.37
N LEU A 109 8.59 1.14 -3.98
CA LEU A 109 9.67 2.10 -3.78
C LEU A 109 10.12 2.63 -5.14
N VAL A 110 10.08 3.96 -5.31
CA VAL A 110 10.34 4.63 -6.59
C VAL A 110 11.47 5.63 -6.44
N PHE A 111 12.41 5.61 -7.37
CA PHE A 111 13.42 6.65 -7.51
C PHE A 111 13.10 7.54 -8.72
N PRO A 112 13.18 8.88 -8.60
CA PRO A 112 12.88 9.80 -9.71
C PRO A 112 13.74 9.52 -10.94
N ASP A 113 13.14 9.55 -12.14
CA ASP A 113 13.72 9.14 -13.44
C ASP A 113 15.20 9.56 -13.66
N GLY A 114 15.52 10.85 -13.47
CA GLY A 114 16.87 11.39 -13.69
C GLY A 114 17.85 11.21 -12.53
N SER A 115 17.41 10.66 -11.40
CA SER A 115 18.23 10.52 -10.19
C SER A 115 19.37 9.50 -10.36
N PRO A 116 20.49 9.65 -9.62
CA PRO A 116 21.53 8.61 -9.55
C PRO A 116 21.00 7.26 -9.07
N GLU A 117 20.06 7.26 -8.14
CA GLU A 117 19.46 6.05 -7.56
C GLU A 117 18.60 5.30 -8.57
N ALA A 118 17.80 6.00 -9.38
CA ALA A 118 17.06 5.40 -10.47
C ALA A 118 17.98 4.66 -11.45
N ARG A 119 19.12 5.26 -11.82
CA ARG A 119 20.11 4.60 -12.70
C ARG A 119 20.76 3.38 -12.06
N THR A 120 20.97 3.39 -10.75
CA THR A 120 21.72 2.34 -10.04
C THR A 120 20.82 1.18 -9.61
N TYR A 121 19.64 1.50 -9.10
CA TYR A 121 18.74 0.57 -8.41
C TYR A 121 17.38 0.41 -9.10
N GLY A 122 17.06 1.26 -10.08
CA GLY A 122 15.84 1.15 -10.87
C GLY A 122 15.75 -0.17 -11.62
N ARG A 123 14.55 -0.74 -11.68
CA ARG A 123 14.25 -2.03 -12.30
C ARG A 123 13.13 -1.94 -13.31
N LEU A 124 12.00 -1.34 -12.92
CA LEU A 124 10.85 -1.14 -13.81
C LEU A 124 10.47 0.32 -13.87
N TRP A 125 10.22 0.82 -15.07
CA TRP A 125 9.79 2.19 -15.26
C TRP A 125 8.30 2.36 -14.90
N GLN A 126 7.98 3.50 -14.30
CA GLN A 126 6.63 4.05 -14.17
C GLN A 126 6.68 5.57 -14.35
N VAL A 127 5.54 6.23 -14.53
CA VAL A 127 5.48 7.70 -14.63
C VAL A 127 6.13 8.32 -13.40
N GLY A 128 7.14 9.15 -13.63
CA GLY A 128 7.93 9.78 -12.56
C GLY A 128 9.27 9.10 -12.28
N GLY A 129 9.48 7.82 -12.59
CA GLY A 129 10.75 7.19 -12.26
C GLY A 129 10.80 5.68 -12.38
N TYR A 130 11.70 5.08 -11.61
CA TYR A 130 11.95 3.65 -11.63
C TYR A 130 11.64 3.02 -10.28
N LEU A 131 10.81 2.00 -10.33
CA LEU A 131 10.55 1.08 -9.24
C LEU A 131 11.80 0.28 -8.90
N THR A 132 11.98 0.02 -7.62
CA THR A 132 12.97 -0.90 -7.05
C THR A 132 12.31 -1.72 -5.94
N TRP A 133 13.09 -2.53 -5.22
CA TRP A 133 12.58 -3.45 -4.19
C TRP A 133 11.46 -4.34 -4.74
N LEU A 134 11.78 -5.00 -5.86
CA LEU A 134 10.87 -5.85 -6.63
C LEU A 134 11.35 -7.29 -6.65
N ASP A 135 10.40 -8.22 -6.71
CA ASP A 135 10.70 -9.61 -7.00
C ASP A 135 11.31 -9.78 -8.41
N PRO A 136 12.35 -10.62 -8.58
CA PRO A 136 12.94 -10.88 -9.89
C PRO A 136 11.95 -11.36 -10.97
N PHE A 137 10.91 -12.12 -10.60
CA PHE A 137 9.86 -12.55 -11.52
C PHE A 137 9.14 -11.36 -12.14
N VAL A 138 8.76 -10.36 -11.34
CA VAL A 138 8.08 -9.15 -11.82
C VAL A 138 8.97 -8.35 -12.77
N VAL A 139 10.27 -8.27 -12.48
CA VAL A 139 11.24 -7.58 -13.34
C VAL A 139 11.41 -8.28 -14.69
N ASN A 140 11.40 -9.62 -14.69
CA ASN A 140 11.55 -10.42 -15.91
C ASN A 140 10.23 -10.55 -16.71
N HIS A 141 9.09 -10.33 -16.06
CA HIS A 141 7.74 -10.46 -16.63
C HIS A 141 6.86 -9.22 -16.34
N PRO A 142 7.30 -8.01 -16.75
CA PRO A 142 6.61 -6.77 -16.39
C PRO A 142 5.21 -6.63 -16.99
N ASP A 143 4.91 -7.39 -18.05
CA ASP A 143 3.63 -7.43 -18.76
C ASP A 143 2.57 -8.29 -18.04
N LEU A 144 2.97 -9.14 -17.09
CA LEU A 144 2.06 -9.93 -16.26
C LEU A 144 1.46 -9.14 -15.09
N ARG A 145 1.89 -7.90 -14.88
CA ARG A 145 1.31 -6.99 -13.88
C ARG A 145 -0.14 -6.64 -14.23
N ILE A 146 -0.91 -6.22 -13.23
CA ILE A 146 -2.29 -5.77 -13.41
C ILE A 146 -2.29 -4.55 -14.33
N ARG A 147 -2.92 -4.70 -15.50
CA ARG A 147 -2.87 -3.72 -16.58
C ARG A 147 -4.03 -2.74 -16.49
N ARG A 148 -3.74 -1.49 -16.85
CA ARG A 148 -4.73 -0.42 -17.04
C ARG A 148 -5.64 -0.73 -18.23
N ARG A 149 -6.89 -0.24 -18.20
CA ARG A 149 -7.75 -0.19 -19.39
C ARG A 149 -7.10 0.65 -20.48
N THR A 150 -7.39 0.30 -21.72
CA THR A 150 -6.94 1.02 -22.91
C THR A 150 -8.12 1.76 -23.56
N GLY A 151 -7.82 2.83 -24.31
CA GLY A 151 -8.81 3.52 -25.16
C GLY A 151 -9.58 4.69 -24.54
N ASP A 152 -9.43 4.95 -23.24
CA ASP A 152 -10.02 6.13 -22.58
C ASP A 152 -9.16 7.39 -22.70
N LEU A 153 -7.86 7.23 -23.00
CA LEU A 153 -6.96 8.32 -23.32
C LEU A 153 -6.95 8.60 -24.82
N ARG A 154 -7.02 9.88 -25.18
CA ARG A 154 -6.88 10.33 -26.57
C ARG A 154 -5.43 10.06 -27.07
N PRO A 155 -5.23 9.64 -28.33
CA PRO A 155 -3.90 9.42 -28.88
C PRO A 155 -3.02 10.68 -28.81
N GLY A 156 -1.74 10.53 -28.43
CA GLY A 156 -0.77 11.62 -28.40
C GLY A 156 -0.90 12.56 -27.20
N VAL A 157 -1.77 12.25 -26.22
CA VAL A 157 -1.97 13.08 -25.02
C VAL A 157 -0.70 13.20 -24.17
N GLU A 158 0.10 12.16 -24.16
CA GLU A 158 1.40 12.06 -23.50
C GLU A 158 2.42 13.06 -24.05
N HIS A 159 2.22 13.54 -25.28
CA HIS A 159 3.07 14.52 -25.97
C HIS A 159 2.42 15.90 -26.10
N ALA A 160 1.17 16.07 -25.65
CA ALA A 160 0.47 17.34 -25.77
C ALA A 160 1.16 18.42 -24.90
N PRO A 161 1.54 19.58 -25.45
CA PRO A 161 2.10 20.66 -24.65
C PRO A 161 1.05 21.20 -23.68
N VAL A 162 1.48 21.59 -22.47
CA VAL A 162 0.59 22.26 -21.51
C VAL A 162 0.62 23.76 -21.81
N CYS A 163 -0.54 24.31 -22.15
CA CYS A 163 -0.71 25.71 -22.55
C CYS A 163 -1.51 26.53 -21.53
N ALA A 164 -2.24 25.85 -20.64
CA ALA A 164 -2.85 26.47 -19.48
C ALA A 164 -2.91 25.50 -18.30
N ILE A 165 -2.90 26.06 -17.09
CA ILE A 165 -3.03 25.32 -15.83
C ILE A 165 -4.10 26.02 -15.00
N ARG A 166 -5.12 25.28 -14.56
CA ARG A 166 -6.12 25.76 -13.61
C ARG A 166 -5.80 25.21 -12.22
N LEU A 167 -5.74 26.09 -11.24
CA LEU A 167 -5.67 25.76 -9.83
C LEU A 167 -7.05 26.01 -9.21
N ALA A 168 -7.56 25.07 -8.41
CA ALA A 168 -8.86 25.20 -7.75
C ALA A 168 -8.74 25.03 -6.24
N LYS A 169 -9.21 26.04 -5.51
CA LYS A 169 -9.40 25.97 -4.06
C LYS A 169 -10.67 25.17 -3.75
N GLN A 170 -10.74 24.56 -2.57
CA GLN A 170 -11.90 23.79 -2.12
C GLN A 170 -13.19 24.62 -1.94
N ASP A 171 -13.09 25.96 -1.87
CA ASP A 171 -14.19 26.89 -1.63
C ASP A 171 -13.90 28.25 -2.29
N ASP A 172 -14.82 29.21 -2.17
CA ASP A 172 -14.74 30.55 -2.78
C ASP A 172 -14.16 31.65 -1.85
N SER A 173 -13.70 31.29 -0.66
CA SER A 173 -13.14 32.28 0.27
C SER A 173 -11.97 33.03 -0.35
N PRO A 174 -11.74 34.30 0.03
CA PRO A 174 -10.52 35.01 -0.34
C PRO A 174 -9.27 34.18 -0.01
N THR A 175 -8.21 34.39 -0.79
CA THR A 175 -6.92 33.73 -0.64
C THR A 175 -5.80 34.75 -0.73
N ARG A 176 -4.70 34.50 -0.03
CA ARG A 176 -3.46 35.28 -0.20
C ARG A 176 -2.69 34.92 -1.48
N LEU A 177 -3.04 33.82 -2.14
CA LEU A 177 -2.37 33.37 -3.34
C LEU A 177 -2.74 34.26 -4.54
N THR A 178 -1.77 34.98 -5.07
CA THR A 178 -1.91 35.80 -6.29
C THR A 178 -1.02 35.28 -7.41
N GLY A 179 -1.27 35.71 -8.65
CA GLY A 179 -0.47 35.35 -9.81
C GLY A 179 1.02 35.66 -9.65
N GLU A 180 1.35 36.76 -8.96
CA GLU A 180 2.73 37.21 -8.74
C GLU A 180 3.50 36.31 -7.78
N ARG A 181 2.81 35.58 -6.90
CA ARG A 181 3.41 34.66 -5.93
C ARG A 181 3.64 33.26 -6.52
N LEU A 182 3.00 32.95 -7.65
CA LEU A 182 3.06 31.64 -8.30
C LEU A 182 4.36 31.46 -9.08
N GLN A 183 4.88 30.24 -9.03
CA GLN A 183 6.06 29.82 -9.76
C GLN A 183 5.76 28.54 -10.52
N ILE A 184 6.15 28.52 -11.80
CA ILE A 184 6.16 27.32 -12.63
C ILE A 184 7.58 26.78 -12.63
N TRP A 185 7.71 25.49 -12.36
CA TRP A 185 8.96 24.74 -12.45
C TRP A 185 8.75 23.55 -13.39
N THR A 186 9.79 23.18 -14.14
CA THR A 186 9.73 22.03 -15.03
C THR A 186 10.98 21.16 -14.89
N SER A 187 10.84 19.90 -15.28
CA SER A 187 11.96 18.97 -15.43
C SER A 187 11.71 18.04 -16.61
N PRO A 188 12.75 17.72 -17.40
CA PRO A 188 12.68 16.66 -18.40
C PRO A 188 12.71 15.25 -17.80
N GLN A 189 13.19 15.09 -16.56
CA GLN A 189 13.51 13.77 -15.98
C GLN A 189 13.09 13.64 -14.50
N ASN A 190 12.11 14.43 -14.04
CA ASN A 190 11.67 14.46 -12.63
C ASN A 190 12.84 14.60 -11.63
N TYR A 191 13.92 15.24 -12.04
CA TYR A 191 15.12 15.40 -11.24
C TYR A 191 15.62 16.83 -11.36
N ARG A 192 15.86 17.48 -10.22
CA ARG A 192 16.36 18.86 -10.12
C ARG A 192 15.62 19.81 -11.04
N TYR A 193 14.34 20.00 -10.71
CA TYR A 193 13.46 20.91 -11.42
C TYR A 193 14.09 22.31 -11.49
N ARG A 194 13.81 23.00 -12.58
CA ARG A 194 14.24 24.38 -12.81
C ARG A 194 13.03 25.27 -12.90
N ARG A 195 13.13 26.47 -12.36
CA ARG A 195 12.10 27.48 -12.56
C ARG A 195 12.01 27.78 -14.05
N ALA A 196 10.82 27.65 -14.61
CA ALA A 196 10.59 27.94 -16.01
C ALA A 196 10.71 29.45 -16.24
N ASP A 197 11.49 29.84 -17.24
CA ASP A 197 11.61 31.23 -17.69
C ASP A 197 10.46 31.55 -18.64
N VAL A 198 9.26 31.62 -18.10
CA VAL A 198 8.02 31.91 -18.84
C VAL A 198 7.25 33.02 -18.16
N SER A 199 6.79 33.97 -18.96
CA SER A 199 5.73 34.89 -18.52
C SER A 199 4.39 34.21 -18.69
N PHE A 200 3.46 34.47 -17.76
CA PHE A 200 2.11 33.94 -17.84
C PHE A 200 1.09 34.97 -17.37
N GLN A 201 -0.12 34.84 -17.88
CA GLN A 201 -1.28 35.60 -17.44
C GLN A 201 -2.02 34.79 -16.39
N THR A 202 -2.52 35.47 -15.35
CA THR A 202 -3.38 34.86 -14.34
C THR A 202 -4.77 35.43 -14.46
N ARG A 203 -5.77 34.55 -14.57
CA ARG A 203 -7.18 34.91 -14.45
C ARG A 203 -7.75 34.26 -13.19
N GLU A 204 -8.30 35.09 -12.33
CA GLU A 204 -9.05 34.65 -11.15
C GLU A 204 -10.55 34.60 -11.47
N ALA A 205 -11.25 33.57 -10.97
CA ALA A 205 -12.69 33.45 -11.08
C ALA A 205 -13.29 32.69 -9.89
N ILE A 206 -14.59 32.85 -9.67
CA ILE A 206 -15.40 31.94 -8.86
C ILE A 206 -16.23 31.12 -9.84
N GLU A 207 -16.07 29.81 -9.81
CA GLU A 207 -16.72 28.86 -10.72
C GLU A 207 -17.43 27.77 -9.91
N PRO A 208 -18.49 27.13 -10.44
CA PRO A 208 -19.07 25.96 -9.80
C PRO A 208 -18.10 24.77 -9.88
N ALA A 209 -17.92 24.03 -8.79
CA ALA A 209 -17.16 22.80 -8.78
C ALA A 209 -17.81 21.76 -9.72
N PRO A 210 -17.05 21.09 -10.61
CA PRO A 210 -17.63 20.21 -11.63
C PRO A 210 -18.15 18.88 -11.06
N ALA A 211 -17.67 18.47 -9.89
CA ALA A 211 -17.99 17.20 -9.23
C ALA A 211 -17.82 17.32 -7.71
N ASP A 212 -18.32 16.33 -6.98
CA ASP A 212 -17.96 16.14 -5.58
C ASP A 212 -16.47 15.76 -5.51
N VAL A 213 -15.74 16.43 -4.62
CA VAL A 213 -14.34 16.16 -4.32
C VAL A 213 -14.28 15.47 -2.96
N TYR A 214 -13.63 14.32 -2.91
CA TYR A 214 -13.44 13.54 -1.70
C TYR A 214 -11.98 13.52 -1.30
N ASP A 215 -11.70 13.64 -0.01
CA ASP A 215 -10.36 13.40 0.53
C ASP A 215 -10.04 11.89 0.58
N VAL A 216 -8.83 11.57 1.03
CA VAL A 216 -8.37 10.18 1.18
C VAL A 216 -9.24 9.39 2.15
N ASP A 217 -9.86 10.01 3.15
CA ASP A 217 -10.73 9.35 4.12
C ASP A 217 -12.18 9.19 3.62
N GLY A 218 -12.49 9.71 2.43
CA GLY A 218 -13.81 9.67 1.83
C GLY A 218 -14.73 10.79 2.32
N ASN A 219 -14.21 11.80 3.01
CA ASN A 219 -14.99 12.99 3.36
C ASN A 219 -15.16 13.90 2.15
N ILE A 220 -16.35 14.47 1.98
CA ILE A 220 -16.59 15.48 0.95
C ILE A 220 -15.86 16.77 1.35
N VAL A 221 -14.87 17.15 0.56
CA VAL A 221 -14.09 18.40 0.68
C VAL A 221 -14.82 19.54 -0.03
N THR A 222 -15.33 19.28 -1.23
CA THR A 222 -16.08 20.24 -2.05
C THR A 222 -17.27 19.53 -2.65
N ARG A 223 -18.47 20.11 -2.55
CA ARG A 223 -19.64 19.57 -3.25
C ARG A 223 -19.67 20.02 -4.69
N LYS A 224 -20.19 19.18 -5.58
CA LYS A 224 -20.55 19.56 -6.94
C LYS A 224 -21.43 20.83 -6.90
N ASP A 225 -21.19 21.71 -7.86
CA ASP A 225 -21.85 23.01 -8.05
C ASP A 225 -21.59 24.03 -6.92
N ALA A 226 -20.85 23.68 -5.87
CA ALA A 226 -20.41 24.64 -4.87
C ALA A 226 -19.48 25.70 -5.50
N PRO A 227 -19.57 26.97 -5.10
CA PRO A 227 -18.68 27.99 -5.62
C PRO A 227 -17.24 27.72 -5.12
N VAL A 228 -16.30 27.69 -6.06
CA VAL A 228 -14.87 27.53 -5.79
C VAL A 228 -14.07 28.63 -6.44
N ARG A 229 -13.03 29.09 -5.76
CA ARG A 229 -12.08 30.05 -6.30
C ARG A 229 -11.07 29.33 -7.19
N THR A 230 -10.87 29.83 -8.40
CA THR A 230 -9.92 29.28 -9.38
C THR A 230 -8.92 30.33 -9.83
N LEU A 231 -7.69 29.88 -10.08
CA LEU A 231 -6.62 30.66 -10.71
C LEU A 231 -6.20 29.93 -11.99
N THR A 232 -6.42 30.54 -13.15
CA THR A 232 -6.00 30.00 -14.44
C THR A 232 -4.75 30.71 -14.93
N LEU A 233 -3.65 29.96 -15.06
CA LEU A 233 -2.38 30.38 -15.62
C LEU A 233 -2.36 30.03 -17.12
N SER A 234 -2.01 30.99 -17.97
CA SER A 234 -1.97 30.78 -19.43
C SER A 234 -0.95 31.71 -20.11
N GLY A 235 -0.81 31.60 -21.44
CA GLY A 235 0.14 32.42 -22.21
C GLY A 235 1.55 31.83 -22.29
N PHE A 236 1.70 30.54 -21.98
CA PHE A 236 2.93 29.77 -22.09
C PHE A 236 2.72 28.50 -22.91
N THR A 237 3.80 27.79 -23.19
CA THR A 237 3.78 26.44 -23.78
C THR A 237 4.88 25.63 -23.11
N LEU A 238 4.49 24.61 -22.33
CA LEU A 238 5.41 23.75 -21.59
C LEU A 238 5.45 22.38 -22.26
N GLU A 239 6.62 22.00 -22.75
CA GLU A 239 6.87 20.71 -23.41
C GLU A 239 7.42 19.66 -22.43
N ASP A 240 8.11 20.11 -21.39
CA ASP A 240 8.68 19.21 -20.39
C ASP A 240 7.60 18.28 -19.77
N PRO A 241 7.89 16.98 -19.60
CA PRO A 241 6.96 15.98 -19.09
C PRO A 241 6.50 16.27 -17.66
N TYR A 242 7.38 16.83 -16.82
CA TYR A 242 7.10 17.08 -15.41
C TYR A 242 6.98 18.58 -15.14
N ILE A 243 5.81 19.01 -14.67
CA ILE A 243 5.49 20.41 -14.41
C ILE A 243 5.06 20.54 -12.95
N LEU A 244 5.66 21.47 -12.23
CA LEU A 244 5.38 21.76 -10.83
C LEU A 244 4.90 23.20 -10.68
N ILE A 245 3.86 23.38 -9.88
CA ILE A 245 3.40 24.67 -9.39
C ILE A 245 3.72 24.79 -7.90
N THR A 246 4.27 25.93 -7.53
CA THR A 246 4.56 26.28 -6.13
C THR A 246 4.56 27.79 -5.95
N THR A 247 4.92 28.25 -4.76
CA THR A 247 4.93 29.66 -4.38
C THR A 247 6.28 30.10 -3.79
N ASP A 248 6.45 31.40 -3.61
CA ASP A 248 7.58 32.00 -2.90
C ASP A 248 7.28 32.29 -1.41
N PHE A 249 6.16 31.82 -0.87
CA PHE A 249 5.83 32.01 0.55
C PHE A 249 6.89 31.37 1.45
N LYS A 250 7.29 32.10 2.50
CA LYS A 250 8.27 31.65 3.51
C LYS A 250 7.67 31.48 4.90
N ASP A 251 6.45 31.98 5.10
CA ASP A 251 5.76 32.01 6.38
C ASP A 251 4.23 32.12 6.21
N GLY A 252 3.53 32.03 7.35
CA GLY A 252 2.08 32.17 7.45
C GLY A 252 1.31 30.87 7.19
N SER A 253 0.08 30.81 7.70
CA SER A 253 -0.84 29.70 7.44
C SER A 253 -1.36 29.79 6.01
N GLY A 254 -1.16 28.73 5.21
CA GLY A 254 -1.75 28.67 3.88
C GLY A 254 -3.27 28.49 3.92
N ASP A 255 -3.95 29.07 2.93
CA ASP A 255 -5.41 29.03 2.78
C ASP A 255 -5.88 28.40 1.45
N PHE A 256 -4.99 28.22 0.46
CA PHE A 256 -5.31 27.65 -0.85
C PHE A 256 -5.21 26.12 -0.79
N LYS A 257 -6.26 25.51 -0.25
CA LYS A 257 -6.36 24.07 0.02
C LYS A 257 -7.30 23.36 -0.93
N ASN A 258 -6.93 22.17 -1.36
CA ASN A 258 -7.80 21.19 -2.01
C ASN A 258 -7.12 19.80 -1.99
N THR A 259 -7.79 18.74 -2.42
CA THR A 259 -7.10 17.46 -2.68
C THR A 259 -6.18 17.62 -3.88
N GLY A 260 -5.04 16.94 -3.93
CA GLY A 260 -4.11 17.09 -5.04
C GLY A 260 -4.71 16.78 -6.42
N LEU A 261 -5.63 15.80 -6.50
CA LEU A 261 -6.36 15.48 -7.73
C LEU A 261 -7.33 16.58 -8.19
N ALA A 262 -7.87 17.37 -7.27
CA ALA A 262 -8.78 18.49 -7.57
C ALA A 262 -8.07 19.86 -7.58
N LEU A 263 -6.86 19.94 -7.03
CA LEU A 263 -6.10 21.18 -6.87
C LEU A 263 -5.61 21.72 -8.22
N MET A 264 -5.21 20.83 -9.15
CA MET A 264 -4.59 21.22 -10.42
C MET A 264 -5.20 20.49 -11.61
N THR A 265 -5.48 21.23 -12.68
CA THR A 265 -5.86 20.67 -14.00
C THR A 265 -4.97 21.30 -15.07
N ALA A 266 -4.43 20.48 -15.98
CA ALA A 266 -3.62 20.95 -17.12
C ALA A 266 -4.43 20.91 -18.42
N PHE A 267 -4.23 21.88 -19.30
CA PHE A 267 -4.94 22.01 -20.58
C PHE A 267 -3.97 22.22 -21.75
N ASP A 268 -4.37 21.71 -22.91
CA ASP A 268 -3.68 21.95 -24.18
C ASP A 268 -4.06 23.28 -24.84
N ALA A 269 -3.48 23.56 -26.01
CA ALA A 269 -3.73 24.79 -26.76
C ALA A 269 -5.19 24.96 -27.24
N GLN A 270 -5.98 23.88 -27.25
CA GLN A 270 -7.41 23.91 -27.60
C GLN A 270 -8.30 24.02 -26.36
N GLY A 271 -7.71 24.18 -25.16
CA GLY A 271 -8.45 24.22 -23.89
C GLY A 271 -8.99 22.86 -23.46
N ARG A 272 -8.48 21.75 -24.02
CA ARG A 272 -8.88 20.40 -23.63
C ARG A 272 -8.00 19.93 -22.48
N GLU A 273 -8.61 19.30 -21.49
CA GLU A 273 -7.90 18.72 -20.36
C GLU A 273 -6.89 17.66 -20.84
N ILE A 274 -5.72 17.65 -20.20
CA ILE A 274 -4.68 16.65 -20.38
C ILE A 274 -4.72 15.73 -19.15
N PRO A 275 -5.24 14.50 -19.27
CA PRO A 275 -5.11 13.49 -18.23
C PRO A 275 -3.66 13.31 -17.79
N GLY A 276 -3.44 13.33 -16.48
CA GLY A 276 -2.11 13.15 -15.90
C GLY A 276 -2.14 12.72 -14.44
N VAL A 277 -1.02 12.21 -13.96
CA VAL A 277 -0.81 11.82 -12.56
C VAL A 277 -0.16 12.97 -11.81
N PHE A 278 -0.28 12.95 -10.49
CA PHE A 278 0.10 14.07 -9.66
C PHE A 278 1.12 13.65 -8.59
N ALA A 279 1.90 14.61 -8.13
CA ALA A 279 2.76 14.49 -6.96
C ALA A 279 2.52 15.68 -6.04
N SER A 280 2.09 15.40 -4.80
CA SER A 280 1.83 16.41 -3.77
C SER A 280 3.05 16.76 -2.92
N GLY A 281 4.18 16.08 -3.16
CA GLY A 281 5.37 16.15 -2.32
C GLY A 281 5.39 15.09 -1.20
N ALA A 282 4.31 14.31 -1.05
CA ALA A 282 4.27 13.14 -0.18
C ALA A 282 4.90 11.91 -0.85
N ALA A 283 5.54 11.05 -0.06
CA ALA A 283 6.01 9.75 -0.48
C ALA A 283 5.93 8.75 0.67
N ILE A 284 5.54 7.52 0.37
CA ILE A 284 5.43 6.42 1.35
C ILE A 284 6.83 6.03 1.87
N TRP A 285 7.77 5.93 0.93
CA TRP A 285 9.16 5.58 1.18
C TRP A 285 10.07 6.75 0.78
N GLU A 286 11.20 6.90 1.47
CA GLU A 286 12.20 7.95 1.17
C GLU A 286 11.64 9.38 1.19
N GLY A 287 10.61 9.62 2.01
CA GLY A 287 9.90 10.91 2.07
C GLY A 287 10.79 12.08 2.52
N ASP A 288 11.81 11.80 3.34
CA ASP A 288 12.84 12.74 3.75
C ASP A 288 13.72 13.22 2.59
N ARG A 289 13.82 12.44 1.51
CA ARG A 289 14.60 12.78 0.31
C ARG A 289 13.80 13.59 -0.71
N VAL A 290 12.47 13.61 -0.61
CA VAL A 290 11.58 14.31 -1.56
C VAL A 290 11.90 15.81 -1.57
N ASP A 291 12.45 16.26 -2.69
CA ASP A 291 12.81 17.66 -2.92
C ASP A 291 12.94 17.90 -4.42
N PHE A 292 12.02 18.68 -4.99
CA PHE A 292 12.06 19.00 -6.41
C PHE A 292 13.32 19.76 -6.83
N ARG A 293 14.02 20.46 -5.92
CA ARG A 293 15.22 21.26 -6.26
C ARG A 293 16.48 20.41 -6.34
N SER A 294 16.66 19.47 -5.41
CA SER A 294 17.90 18.72 -5.24
C SER A 294 17.78 17.24 -5.66
N TRP A 295 16.56 16.71 -5.65
CA TRP A 295 16.21 15.33 -6.00
C TRP A 295 15.01 15.31 -6.95
N GLY A 296 13.90 14.69 -6.60
CA GLY A 296 12.68 14.64 -7.42
C GLY A 296 11.41 14.47 -6.58
N LEU A 297 10.31 14.13 -7.25
CA LEU A 297 8.99 13.92 -6.66
C LEU A 297 8.47 12.52 -6.96
N ILE A 298 7.52 12.01 -6.17
CA ILE A 298 6.94 10.69 -6.40
C ILE A 298 5.51 10.86 -6.91
N PHE A 299 5.22 10.29 -8.08
CA PHE A 299 3.93 10.37 -8.76
C PHE A 299 3.11 9.09 -8.57
N ASP A 300 1.79 9.23 -8.57
CA ASP A 300 0.82 8.12 -8.61
C ASP A 300 0.97 7.10 -7.47
N MET A 301 1.10 7.57 -6.23
CA MET A 301 1.27 6.72 -5.04
C MET A 301 -0.03 6.46 -4.27
N GLY A 302 -1.18 6.86 -4.81
CA GLY A 302 -2.49 6.68 -4.16
C GLY A 302 -2.79 7.61 -2.99
N TRP A 303 -1.92 8.58 -2.73
CA TRP A 303 -2.07 9.56 -1.65
C TRP A 303 -2.43 10.95 -2.14
N THR A 304 -2.62 11.17 -3.44
CA THR A 304 -2.89 12.51 -3.97
C THR A 304 -4.33 12.97 -3.72
N ARG A 305 -5.16 12.13 -3.09
CA ARG A 305 -6.45 12.52 -2.48
C ARG A 305 -6.30 13.20 -1.12
N GLN A 306 -5.12 13.21 -0.52
CA GLN A 306 -4.86 14.02 0.66
C GLN A 306 -4.98 15.51 0.33
N THR A 307 -5.43 16.28 1.32
CA THR A 307 -5.50 17.74 1.21
C THR A 307 -4.11 18.34 1.15
N VAL A 308 -3.85 19.10 0.09
CA VAL A 308 -2.63 19.86 -0.16
C VAL A 308 -2.92 21.34 0.03
N CYS A 309 -2.02 22.07 0.68
CA CYS A 309 -2.06 23.51 0.79
C CYS A 309 -0.95 24.11 -0.06
N LEU A 310 -1.30 24.80 -1.16
CA LEU A 310 -0.32 25.23 -2.16
C LEU A 310 0.51 26.43 -1.68
N ASP A 311 -0.07 27.28 -0.86
CA ASP A 311 0.53 28.53 -0.40
C ASP A 311 1.19 28.41 0.96
N THR A 312 1.63 27.21 1.38
CA THR A 312 2.56 27.04 2.52
C THR A 312 4.02 27.05 2.06
N PRO A 313 5.00 27.24 2.97
CA PRO A 313 6.41 27.12 2.62
C PRO A 313 6.76 25.77 1.99
N ASN A 314 7.64 25.80 0.98
CA ASN A 314 8.06 24.64 0.18
C ASN A 314 9.54 24.24 0.41
N ASP A 315 10.15 24.83 1.42
CA ASP A 315 11.53 24.62 1.86
C ASP A 315 11.61 24.19 3.33
N GLY A 316 10.45 23.89 3.94
CA GLY A 316 10.37 23.28 5.26
C GLY A 316 10.96 21.88 5.30
N ALA A 317 11.19 21.39 6.51
CA ALA A 317 11.57 20.01 6.74
C ALA A 317 10.48 19.07 6.19
N SER A 318 10.89 17.84 5.87
CA SER A 318 9.93 16.79 5.58
C SER A 318 9.06 16.56 6.82
N GLU A 319 7.75 16.70 6.67
CA GLU A 319 6.78 16.43 7.72
C GLU A 319 6.06 15.12 7.40
N LYS A 320 5.46 14.51 8.43
CA LYS A 320 4.62 13.33 8.21
C LYS A 320 3.35 13.74 7.46
N VAL A 321 3.12 13.13 6.30
CA VAL A 321 1.92 13.35 5.48
C VAL A 321 1.23 11.99 5.28
N GLY A 322 0.26 11.68 6.15
CA GLY A 322 -0.37 10.36 6.24
C GLY A 322 0.61 9.24 6.64
N TYR A 323 0.71 8.19 5.83
CA TYR A 323 1.71 7.11 5.98
C TYR A 323 3.10 7.50 5.52
N GLY A 324 3.19 8.55 4.71
CA GLY A 324 4.44 9.02 4.15
C GLY A 324 5.06 10.16 4.94
N ALA A 325 6.23 10.59 4.45
CA ALA A 325 6.81 11.87 4.79
C ALA A 325 6.99 12.67 3.49
N GLY A 326 7.06 13.99 3.60
CA GLY A 326 7.24 14.80 2.40
C GLY A 326 7.25 16.30 2.64
N ARG A 327 7.33 17.05 1.54
CA ARG A 327 7.28 18.52 1.55
C ARG A 327 5.91 19.03 1.16
N SER A 328 5.55 20.18 1.74
CA SER A 328 4.30 20.89 1.46
C SER A 328 4.49 22.05 0.47
N GLY A 329 3.42 22.78 0.15
CA GLY A 329 3.50 24.01 -0.64
C GLY A 329 3.73 23.80 -2.14
N LEU A 330 3.47 22.60 -2.66
CA LEU A 330 3.68 22.28 -4.07
C LEU A 330 2.64 21.30 -4.59
N ILE A 331 2.44 21.32 -5.90
CA ILE A 331 1.72 20.28 -6.65
C ILE A 331 2.42 20.11 -8.00
N ALA A 332 2.69 18.87 -8.40
CA ALA A 332 3.24 18.58 -9.71
C ALA A 332 2.33 17.66 -10.51
N PHE A 333 2.49 17.74 -11.82
CA PHE A 333 1.70 17.07 -12.84
C PHE A 333 2.65 16.42 -13.85
N SER A 334 2.32 15.18 -14.22
CA SER A 334 2.91 14.49 -15.36
C SER A 334 1.81 13.90 -16.24
N ARG A 335 2.00 13.94 -17.56
CA ARG A 335 0.99 13.52 -18.54
C ARG A 335 0.80 12.01 -18.51
N GLY A 336 -0.40 11.56 -18.82
CA GLY A 336 -0.74 10.15 -18.96
C GLY A 336 -1.02 9.43 -17.65
N ARG A 337 -0.87 8.11 -17.69
CA ARG A 337 -1.17 7.14 -16.62
C ARG A 337 -0.15 6.02 -16.70
N ASN A 338 0.07 5.34 -15.58
CA ASN A 338 0.85 4.11 -15.61
C ASN A 338 0.11 3.02 -16.41
N GLU A 339 0.83 2.28 -17.25
CA GLU A 339 0.22 1.19 -18.01
C GLU A 339 -0.13 -0.01 -17.12
N TYR A 340 0.62 -0.19 -16.03
CA TYR A 340 0.46 -1.28 -15.07
C TYR A 340 0.51 -0.74 -13.65
N LEU A 341 -0.15 -1.43 -12.72
CA LEU A 341 0.11 -1.23 -11.30
C LEU A 341 1.58 -1.53 -10.97
N PRO A 342 2.14 -0.91 -9.91
CA PRO A 342 3.59 -0.94 -9.66
C PRO A 342 4.21 -2.34 -9.66
N GLY A 343 3.80 -3.17 -8.71
CA GLY A 343 4.30 -4.55 -8.56
C GLY A 343 3.23 -5.62 -8.73
N ALA A 344 1.94 -5.28 -8.61
CA ALA A 344 0.91 -6.29 -8.46
C ALA A 344 0.69 -7.12 -9.74
N LEU A 345 0.76 -8.44 -9.61
CA LEU A 345 0.57 -9.40 -10.70
C LEU A 345 -0.92 -9.72 -10.94
N CYS A 346 -1.28 -9.99 -12.19
CA CYS A 346 -2.65 -10.33 -12.56
C CYS A 346 -2.98 -11.79 -12.22
N GLU A 347 -3.87 -11.97 -11.25
CA GLU A 347 -4.33 -13.29 -10.78
C GLU A 347 -4.99 -14.14 -11.87
N THR A 348 -5.41 -13.57 -12.99
CA THR A 348 -6.07 -14.33 -14.05
C THR A 348 -5.06 -15.01 -14.98
N ASP A 349 -3.79 -14.59 -14.95
CA ASP A 349 -2.75 -15.18 -15.79
C ASP A 349 -2.24 -16.53 -15.22
N PRO A 350 -2.18 -17.60 -16.03
CA PRO A 350 -1.69 -18.91 -15.58
C PRO A 350 -0.23 -18.91 -15.08
N ASP A 351 0.65 -18.08 -15.64
CA ASP A 351 2.05 -18.03 -15.21
C ASP A 351 2.18 -17.35 -13.84
N VAL A 352 1.32 -16.36 -13.57
CA VAL A 352 1.19 -15.74 -12.25
C VAL A 352 0.64 -16.74 -11.22
N GLN A 353 -0.37 -17.52 -11.60
CA GLN A 353 -0.90 -18.59 -10.74
C GLN A 353 0.18 -19.62 -10.38
N ALA A 354 0.97 -20.06 -11.36
CA ALA A 354 2.07 -20.99 -11.15
C ALA A 354 3.14 -20.40 -10.23
N PHE A 355 3.50 -19.14 -10.43
CA PHE A 355 4.44 -18.41 -9.57
C PHE A 355 3.93 -18.29 -8.12
N TRP A 356 2.69 -17.86 -7.90
CA TRP A 356 2.14 -17.80 -6.53
C TRP A 356 2.08 -19.15 -5.84
N LEU A 357 1.82 -20.22 -6.58
CA LEU A 357 1.84 -21.57 -6.03
C LEU A 357 3.26 -22.06 -5.71
N SER A 358 4.30 -21.59 -6.42
CA SER A 358 5.68 -21.90 -6.07
C SER A 358 6.08 -21.29 -4.73
N TRP A 359 5.60 -20.08 -4.41
CA TRP A 359 5.78 -19.48 -3.08
C TRP A 359 5.18 -20.34 -1.97
N VAL A 360 3.96 -20.86 -2.19
CA VAL A 360 3.32 -21.80 -1.25
C VAL A 360 4.20 -23.03 -1.02
N ASP A 361 4.74 -23.61 -2.10
CA ASP A 361 5.63 -24.77 -2.01
C ASP A 361 6.94 -24.43 -1.27
N GLU A 362 7.50 -23.24 -1.49
CA GLU A 362 8.69 -22.77 -0.78
C GLU A 362 8.45 -22.59 0.72
N MET A 363 7.32 -22.01 1.11
CA MET A 363 6.93 -21.89 2.52
C MET A 363 6.80 -23.27 3.16
N ILE A 364 6.15 -24.22 2.48
CA ILE A 364 6.05 -25.61 2.94
C ILE A 364 7.45 -26.23 3.10
N ALA A 365 8.33 -26.03 2.12
CA ALA A 365 9.70 -26.53 2.16
C ALA A 365 10.55 -25.90 3.28
N ALA A 366 10.27 -24.65 3.67
CA ALA A 366 10.89 -23.99 4.82
C ALA A 366 10.44 -24.56 6.17
N GLY A 367 9.41 -25.41 6.19
CA GLY A 367 8.97 -26.14 7.38
C GLY A 367 7.84 -25.47 8.17
N VAL A 368 7.18 -24.45 7.62
CA VAL A 368 6.09 -23.72 8.29
C VAL A 368 5.00 -24.65 8.81
N ASP A 369 4.31 -24.24 9.87
CA ASP A 369 3.17 -24.96 10.45
C ASP A 369 1.86 -24.66 9.69
N GLY A 370 1.85 -23.59 8.90
CA GLY A 370 0.72 -23.14 8.11
C GLY A 370 1.07 -21.92 7.24
N VAL A 371 0.09 -21.48 6.45
CA VAL A 371 0.23 -20.33 5.54
C VAL A 371 -0.95 -19.39 5.72
N ASP A 372 -0.67 -18.11 5.83
CA ASP A 372 -1.67 -17.04 5.84
C ASP A 372 -1.74 -16.37 4.48
N MET A 373 -2.95 -16.20 3.97
CA MET A 373 -3.19 -15.44 2.75
C MET A 373 -3.70 -14.04 3.10
N ARG A 374 -3.04 -13.00 2.59
CA ARG A 374 -3.46 -11.58 2.73
C ARG A 374 -3.46 -10.91 1.37
N VAL A 375 -4.52 -10.19 1.02
CA VAL A 375 -4.59 -9.49 -0.28
C VAL A 375 -4.10 -8.04 -0.24
N GLU A 376 -4.09 -7.45 0.95
CA GLU A 376 -3.60 -6.08 1.17
C GLU A 376 -2.07 -6.01 0.96
N ASN A 377 -1.61 -5.02 0.23
CA ASN A 377 -0.22 -4.91 -0.24
C ASN A 377 0.14 -3.45 -0.59
N HIS A 378 1.42 -3.18 -0.83
CA HIS A 378 1.94 -1.87 -1.26
C HIS A 378 2.12 -1.80 -2.79
N SER A 379 2.15 -2.95 -3.46
CA SER A 379 2.33 -3.10 -4.91
C SER A 379 1.19 -2.56 -5.79
N THR A 380 0.09 -2.06 -5.18
CA THR A 380 -1.13 -1.60 -5.85
C THR A 380 -1.39 -0.10 -5.72
N HIS A 381 -0.49 0.64 -5.06
CA HIS A 381 -0.65 2.07 -4.85
C HIS A 381 -0.76 2.86 -6.17
N THR A 382 -1.90 3.54 -6.35
CA THR A 382 -2.20 4.45 -7.47
C THR A 382 -3.35 5.37 -7.05
N ASP A 383 -3.41 6.57 -7.64
CA ASP A 383 -4.52 7.52 -7.44
C ASP A 383 -5.80 7.12 -8.21
N TYR A 384 -5.68 6.20 -9.16
CA TYR A 384 -6.72 5.77 -10.10
C TYR A 384 -6.96 4.25 -10.08
N PRO A 385 -7.20 3.62 -8.91
CA PRO A 385 -7.27 2.16 -8.79
C PRO A 385 -8.34 1.53 -9.69
N GLU A 386 -9.42 2.25 -9.99
CA GLU A 386 -10.52 1.82 -10.86
C GLU A 386 -10.16 1.72 -12.35
N GLU A 387 -8.99 2.21 -12.75
CA GLU A 387 -8.54 2.14 -14.14
C GLU A 387 -7.80 0.83 -14.46
N TYR A 388 -7.56 -0.05 -13.48
CA TYR A 388 -6.73 -1.26 -13.61
C TYR A 388 -7.51 -2.57 -13.48
N GLY A 389 -6.95 -3.67 -13.99
CA GLY A 389 -7.60 -4.99 -14.01
C GLY A 389 -8.03 -5.48 -15.39
N PHE A 390 -7.50 -4.88 -16.46
CA PHE A 390 -7.96 -5.11 -17.83
C PHE A 390 -6.90 -5.82 -18.68
N ASN A 391 -6.20 -6.78 -18.08
CA ASN A 391 -5.26 -7.65 -18.79
C ASN A 391 -5.97 -8.38 -19.96
N PRO A 392 -5.27 -8.68 -21.07
CA PRO A 392 -5.89 -9.37 -22.21
C PRO A 392 -6.63 -10.66 -21.84
N VAL A 393 -6.03 -11.50 -20.99
CA VAL A 393 -6.66 -12.74 -20.51
C VAL A 393 -7.96 -12.49 -19.73
N VAL A 394 -8.03 -11.38 -18.97
CA VAL A 394 -9.24 -10.99 -18.24
C VAL A 394 -10.32 -10.58 -19.23
N LEU A 395 -9.98 -9.74 -20.21
CA LEU A 395 -10.91 -9.25 -21.22
C LEU A 395 -11.46 -10.41 -22.08
N ASP A 396 -10.63 -11.36 -22.46
CA ASP A 396 -11.04 -12.54 -23.23
C ASP A 396 -12.05 -13.41 -22.46
N LEU A 397 -11.84 -13.60 -21.16
CA LEU A 397 -12.77 -14.35 -20.31
C LEU A 397 -14.05 -13.55 -20.02
N ALA A 398 -13.93 -12.24 -19.85
CA ALA A 398 -15.06 -11.34 -19.66
C ALA A 398 -15.96 -11.27 -20.90
N GLU A 399 -15.37 -11.22 -22.09
CA GLU A 399 -16.09 -11.28 -23.38
C GLU A 399 -16.84 -12.59 -23.53
N ARG A 400 -16.22 -13.72 -23.18
CA ARG A 400 -16.92 -15.03 -23.19
C ARG A 400 -18.07 -15.08 -22.19
N ARG A 401 -17.95 -14.40 -21.05
CA ARG A 401 -18.96 -14.37 -19.99
C ARG A 401 -20.13 -13.46 -20.34
N ASN A 402 -19.87 -12.29 -20.92
CA ASN A 402 -20.90 -11.35 -21.35
C ASN A 402 -20.43 -10.53 -22.58
N PRO A 403 -20.67 -11.02 -23.81
CA PRO A 403 -20.22 -10.34 -25.03
C PRO A 403 -20.83 -8.94 -25.23
N ASN A 404 -21.98 -8.65 -24.61
CA ASN A 404 -22.65 -7.36 -24.74
C ASN A 404 -22.06 -6.30 -23.80
N ASN A 405 -21.38 -6.72 -22.72
CA ASN A 405 -20.77 -5.83 -21.75
C ASN A 405 -19.66 -6.56 -20.97
N PRO A 406 -18.50 -6.84 -21.61
CA PRO A 406 -17.39 -7.55 -20.97
C PRO A 406 -16.90 -6.83 -19.72
N TYR A 407 -16.75 -5.49 -19.79
CA TYR A 407 -16.25 -4.67 -18.69
C TYR A 407 -17.01 -4.85 -17.38
N ALA A 408 -18.33 -5.06 -17.44
CA ALA A 408 -19.15 -5.28 -16.24
C ALA A 408 -18.88 -6.62 -15.53
N THR A 409 -18.19 -7.56 -16.18
CA THR A 409 -17.89 -8.89 -15.62
C THR A 409 -16.43 -9.07 -15.21
N VAL A 410 -15.60 -8.05 -15.42
CA VAL A 410 -14.18 -8.04 -15.03
C VAL A 410 -14.00 -8.38 -13.54
N PRO A 411 -14.74 -7.76 -12.59
CA PRO A 411 -14.57 -8.08 -11.18
C PRO A 411 -14.81 -9.55 -10.84
N GLU A 412 -15.83 -10.18 -11.44
CA GLU A 412 -16.16 -11.58 -11.22
C GLU A 412 -15.13 -12.53 -11.84
N VAL A 413 -14.65 -12.24 -13.06
CA VAL A 413 -13.61 -13.05 -13.72
C VAL A 413 -12.35 -13.10 -12.87
N ARG A 414 -11.89 -11.92 -12.43
CA ARG A 414 -10.70 -11.79 -11.58
C ARG A 414 -10.90 -12.45 -10.22
N GLY A 415 -12.08 -12.28 -9.62
CA GLY A 415 -12.45 -12.91 -8.36
C GLY A 415 -12.50 -14.44 -8.42
N ASP A 416 -13.02 -15.00 -9.52
CA ASP A 416 -13.04 -16.44 -9.76
C ASP A 416 -11.62 -17.01 -9.91
N ALA A 417 -10.73 -16.29 -10.60
CA ALA A 417 -9.32 -16.68 -10.76
C ALA A 417 -8.58 -16.67 -9.41
N TYR A 418 -8.74 -15.63 -8.58
CA TYR A 418 -8.18 -15.63 -7.23
C TYR A 418 -8.77 -16.73 -6.33
N THR A 419 -10.06 -17.05 -6.47
CA THR A 419 -10.66 -18.17 -5.74
C THR A 419 -10.10 -19.52 -6.21
N ALA A 420 -9.79 -19.66 -7.51
CA ALA A 420 -9.14 -20.85 -8.05
C ALA A 420 -7.73 -21.03 -7.49
N PHE A 421 -6.95 -19.94 -7.39
CA PHE A 421 -5.67 -19.92 -6.68
C PHE A 421 -5.80 -20.47 -5.27
N LEU A 422 -6.73 -19.91 -4.47
CA LEU A 422 -6.93 -20.33 -3.08
C LEU A 422 -7.28 -21.82 -2.95
N ARG A 423 -8.11 -22.36 -3.87
CA ARG A 423 -8.43 -23.80 -3.90
C ARG A 423 -7.18 -24.66 -4.11
N GLU A 424 -6.34 -24.28 -5.05
CA GLU A 424 -5.12 -25.04 -5.35
C GLU A 424 -4.06 -24.89 -4.25
N ALA A 425 -3.87 -23.68 -3.72
CA ALA A 425 -3.00 -23.43 -2.58
C ALA A 425 -3.42 -24.27 -1.36
N LYS A 426 -4.73 -24.26 -1.03
CA LYS A 426 -5.32 -25.10 0.03
C LYS A 426 -4.97 -26.56 -0.15
N ARG A 427 -5.14 -27.09 -1.36
CA ARG A 427 -4.86 -28.49 -1.68
C ARG A 427 -3.39 -28.84 -1.42
N ARG A 428 -2.44 -27.98 -1.83
CA ARG A 428 -1.00 -28.19 -1.61
C ARG A 428 -0.64 -28.13 -0.12
N ILE A 429 -1.10 -27.10 0.58
CA ILE A 429 -0.90 -26.91 2.02
C ILE A 429 -1.43 -28.12 2.81
N HIS A 430 -2.64 -28.58 2.50
CA HIS A 430 -3.24 -29.75 3.16
C HIS A 430 -2.55 -31.06 2.83
N SER A 431 -2.07 -31.22 1.58
CA SER A 431 -1.29 -32.41 1.19
C SER A 431 0.02 -32.51 1.98
N ALA A 432 0.55 -31.40 2.47
CA ALA A 432 1.72 -31.34 3.35
C ALA A 432 1.36 -31.43 4.86
N GLY A 433 0.09 -31.67 5.20
CA GLY A 433 -0.39 -31.74 6.59
C GLY A 433 -0.37 -30.39 7.32
N LYS A 434 -0.40 -29.27 6.58
CA LYS A 434 -0.35 -27.90 7.12
C LYS A 434 -1.73 -27.25 7.05
N ARG A 435 -1.87 -26.08 7.67
CA ARG A 435 -3.13 -25.31 7.71
C ARG A 435 -3.06 -24.04 6.88
N MET A 436 -4.17 -23.63 6.30
CA MET A 436 -4.31 -22.36 5.58
C MET A 436 -5.24 -21.41 6.33
N ARG A 437 -4.79 -20.18 6.57
CA ARG A 437 -5.64 -19.08 7.06
C ARG A 437 -5.83 -18.02 6.01
N ILE A 438 -6.92 -17.27 6.10
CA ILE A 438 -7.17 -16.12 5.23
C ILE A 438 -7.44 -14.89 6.10
N ASN A 439 -6.83 -13.77 5.73
CA ASN A 439 -7.14 -12.46 6.28
C ASN A 439 -8.48 -11.99 5.71
N LEU A 440 -9.51 -11.96 6.55
CA LEU A 440 -10.80 -11.37 6.24
C LEU A 440 -10.69 -9.86 6.47
N ASN A 441 -10.34 -9.13 5.41
CA ASN A 441 -10.14 -7.68 5.42
C ASN A 441 -11.49 -6.95 5.49
N VAL A 442 -11.98 -6.67 6.69
CA VAL A 442 -13.32 -6.11 6.94
C VAL A 442 -13.55 -4.80 6.19
N ASP A 443 -12.55 -3.93 6.17
CA ASP A 443 -12.68 -2.62 5.50
C ASP A 443 -12.83 -2.74 3.99
N PHE A 444 -12.23 -3.76 3.36
CA PHE A 444 -12.13 -3.84 1.91
C PHE A 444 -13.17 -4.78 1.29
N PHE A 445 -13.50 -5.88 1.96
CA PHE A 445 -14.42 -6.90 1.44
C PHE A 445 -15.91 -6.52 1.51
N ARG A 446 -16.20 -5.28 1.91
CA ARG A 446 -17.54 -4.70 1.90
C ARG A 446 -17.89 -4.10 0.52
N PRO A 447 -19.18 -3.84 0.25
CA PRO A 447 -19.59 -3.24 -1.03
C PRO A 447 -19.00 -1.84 -1.29
N ASP A 448 -18.75 -1.09 -0.22
CA ASP A 448 -18.34 0.31 -0.21
C ASP A 448 -17.07 0.50 0.65
N PRO A 449 -15.91 0.00 0.19
CA PRO A 449 -14.68 0.12 0.94
C PRO A 449 -14.28 1.59 1.15
N PRO A 450 -13.75 1.99 2.33
CA PRO A 450 -13.30 3.35 2.56
C PRO A 450 -12.23 3.76 1.55
N ALA A 451 -12.29 5.01 1.08
CA ALA A 451 -11.38 5.54 0.06
C ALA A 451 -9.90 5.37 0.45
N SER A 452 -9.58 5.49 1.75
CA SER A 452 -8.21 5.42 2.28
C SER A 452 -7.63 4.01 2.22
N ARG A 453 -8.48 3.02 1.97
CA ARG A 453 -8.08 1.63 1.84
C ARG A 453 -7.82 1.25 0.39
N LEU A 454 -8.45 1.91 -0.58
CA LEU A 454 -8.35 1.56 -2.00
C LEU A 454 -6.90 1.42 -2.50
N PRO A 455 -5.93 2.27 -2.11
CA PRO A 455 -4.56 2.15 -2.63
C PRO A 455 -3.88 0.82 -2.26
N ALA A 456 -4.27 0.18 -1.15
CA ALA A 456 -3.59 -1.01 -0.63
C ALA A 456 -4.14 -2.34 -1.18
N TYR A 457 -5.04 -2.30 -2.17
CA TYR A 457 -5.66 -3.48 -2.76
C TYR A 457 -5.80 -3.32 -4.28
N PRO A 458 -5.76 -4.42 -5.04
CA PRO A 458 -6.19 -4.36 -6.42
C PRO A 458 -7.70 -4.07 -6.43
N LEU A 459 -8.12 -3.03 -7.16
CA LEU A 459 -9.54 -2.76 -7.40
C LEU A 459 -10.02 -3.53 -8.65
N ASN A 460 -11.30 -3.41 -9.00
CA ASN A 460 -11.95 -4.15 -10.09
C ASN A 460 -11.80 -5.68 -9.95
N ILE A 461 -11.96 -6.18 -8.73
CA ILE A 461 -11.96 -7.61 -8.40
C ILE A 461 -12.98 -7.84 -7.30
N ARG A 462 -13.72 -8.95 -7.40
CA ARG A 462 -14.65 -9.38 -6.36
C ARG A 462 -14.00 -10.46 -5.49
N PHE A 463 -13.64 -10.10 -4.26
CA PHE A 463 -13.20 -11.06 -3.26
C PHE A 463 -14.41 -11.70 -2.57
N ASP A 464 -14.82 -12.88 -3.03
CA ASP A 464 -15.98 -13.60 -2.49
C ASP A 464 -15.62 -14.37 -1.21
N TRP A 465 -15.37 -13.62 -0.14
CA TRP A 465 -15.00 -14.18 1.16
C TRP A 465 -16.04 -15.14 1.73
N MET A 466 -17.32 -14.90 1.45
CA MET A 466 -18.40 -15.79 1.89
C MET A 466 -18.27 -17.15 1.19
N ARG A 467 -18.04 -17.15 -0.12
CA ARG A 467 -17.76 -18.39 -0.87
C ARG A 467 -16.55 -19.13 -0.32
N TRP A 468 -15.49 -18.43 0.08
CA TRP A 468 -14.29 -19.08 0.66
C TRP A 468 -14.60 -19.79 1.98
N VAL A 469 -15.41 -19.17 2.84
CA VAL A 469 -15.91 -19.80 4.09
C VAL A 469 -16.81 -20.99 3.78
N GLU A 470 -17.75 -20.83 2.84
CA GLU A 470 -18.73 -21.88 2.53
C GLU A 470 -18.10 -23.11 1.85
N GLU A 471 -17.12 -22.91 0.97
CA GLU A 471 -16.31 -23.95 0.31
C GLU A 471 -15.25 -24.58 1.24
N GLY A 472 -15.03 -24.03 2.45
CA GLY A 472 -14.04 -24.55 3.40
C GLY A 472 -12.59 -24.27 3.02
N LEU A 473 -12.33 -23.14 2.34
CA LEU A 473 -10.98 -22.80 1.88
C LEU A 473 -10.05 -22.39 3.04
N LEU A 474 -10.56 -21.95 4.17
CA LEU A 474 -9.76 -21.54 5.34
C LEU A 474 -9.99 -22.47 6.53
N ASP A 475 -8.90 -22.83 7.23
CA ASP A 475 -8.93 -23.62 8.47
C ASP A 475 -9.05 -22.73 9.72
N GLU A 476 -8.63 -21.47 9.62
CA GLU A 476 -8.85 -20.40 10.60
C GLU A 476 -8.97 -19.07 9.82
N ALA A 477 -9.63 -18.08 10.41
CA ALA A 477 -9.77 -16.74 9.86
C ALA A 477 -8.97 -15.73 10.69
N ILE A 478 -8.36 -14.75 10.02
CA ILE A 478 -7.78 -13.59 10.66
C ILE A 478 -8.69 -12.40 10.35
N LEU A 479 -9.41 -11.89 11.34
CA LEU A 479 -10.19 -10.67 11.19
C LEU A 479 -9.23 -9.48 11.23
N ARG A 480 -9.15 -8.74 10.12
CA ARG A 480 -8.21 -7.62 9.96
C ARG A 480 -8.94 -6.38 9.49
N PHE A 481 -8.63 -5.27 10.13
CA PHE A 481 -9.22 -3.97 9.86
C PHE A 481 -8.21 -2.88 10.22
N PHE A 482 -8.32 -1.76 9.52
CA PHE A 482 -7.39 -0.66 9.53
C PHE A 482 -8.13 0.65 9.80
N HIS A 483 -9.17 0.93 9.01
CA HIS A 483 -9.92 2.18 9.08
C HIS A 483 -11.05 2.14 10.11
N LEU A 484 -11.71 0.98 10.27
CA LEU A 484 -12.81 0.87 11.24
C LEU A 484 -12.33 1.11 12.69
N PRO A 485 -13.13 1.79 13.51
CA PRO A 485 -12.88 1.86 14.95
C PRO A 485 -12.93 0.45 15.55
N PHE A 486 -12.19 0.22 16.63
CA PHE A 486 -12.07 -1.09 17.28
C PHE A 486 -13.43 -1.75 17.56
N ASP A 487 -14.36 -1.01 18.15
CA ASP A 487 -15.69 -1.51 18.51
C ASP A 487 -16.47 -2.04 17.29
N GLY A 488 -16.11 -1.61 16.08
CA GLY A 488 -16.66 -2.09 14.82
C GLY A 488 -16.54 -3.61 14.64
N ILE A 489 -15.55 -4.28 15.23
CA ILE A 489 -15.45 -5.75 15.13
C ILE A 489 -16.64 -6.48 15.78
N PHE A 490 -17.29 -5.84 16.76
CA PHE A 490 -18.43 -6.41 17.46
C PHE A 490 -19.75 -6.09 16.73
N ASP A 491 -19.91 -4.83 16.30
CA ASP A 491 -21.20 -4.29 15.89
C ASP A 491 -21.33 -4.01 14.38
N ASP A 492 -20.21 -3.92 13.64
CA ASP A 492 -20.27 -3.74 12.19
C ASP A 492 -20.95 -4.92 11.49
N SER A 493 -21.77 -4.63 10.49
CA SER A 493 -22.57 -5.65 9.80
C SER A 493 -21.71 -6.65 9.02
N VAL A 494 -20.59 -6.20 8.44
CA VAL A 494 -19.69 -7.06 7.66
C VAL A 494 -18.82 -7.89 8.60
N ALA A 495 -18.29 -7.29 9.67
CA ALA A 495 -17.56 -8.03 10.69
C ALA A 495 -18.44 -9.12 11.36
N ARG A 496 -19.71 -8.82 11.67
CA ARG A 496 -20.68 -9.80 12.17
C ARG A 496 -20.94 -10.90 11.17
N ALA A 497 -21.22 -10.56 9.91
CA ALA A 497 -21.46 -11.55 8.87
C ALA A 497 -20.26 -12.52 8.68
N MET A 498 -19.03 -12.00 8.75
CA MET A 498 -17.81 -12.81 8.68
C MET A 498 -17.70 -13.77 9.88
N CYS A 499 -17.82 -13.27 11.11
CA CYS A 499 -17.74 -14.13 12.29
C CYS A 499 -18.89 -15.15 12.35
N ASP A 500 -20.10 -14.77 11.96
CA ASP A 500 -21.25 -15.68 11.94
C ASP A 500 -21.04 -16.80 10.92
N ALA A 501 -20.49 -16.48 9.74
CA ALA A 501 -20.16 -17.47 8.72
C ALA A 501 -19.07 -18.44 9.21
N CYS A 502 -17.99 -17.91 9.80
CA CYS A 502 -16.94 -18.73 10.40
C CYS A 502 -17.49 -19.62 11.53
N SER A 503 -18.32 -19.07 12.42
CA SER A 503 -18.94 -19.80 13.52
C SER A 503 -19.81 -20.95 13.04
N ARG A 504 -20.65 -20.74 12.02
CA ARG A 504 -21.47 -21.82 11.40
C ARG A 504 -20.62 -22.96 10.85
N LYS A 505 -19.41 -22.68 10.39
CA LYS A 505 -18.45 -23.66 9.85
C LYS A 505 -17.45 -24.16 10.88
N HIS A 506 -17.54 -23.73 12.14
CA HIS A 506 -16.60 -24.03 13.21
C HIS A 506 -15.16 -23.62 12.87
N ILE A 507 -15.00 -22.50 12.16
CA ILE A 507 -13.71 -21.92 11.79
C ILE A 507 -13.28 -20.95 12.90
N PRO A 508 -12.14 -21.18 13.57
CA PRO A 508 -11.59 -20.26 14.56
C PRO A 508 -11.33 -18.86 13.98
N VAL A 509 -11.56 -17.82 14.77
CA VAL A 509 -11.34 -16.42 14.35
C VAL A 509 -10.39 -15.72 15.30
N VAL A 510 -9.26 -15.24 14.78
CA VAL A 510 -8.30 -14.42 15.54
C VAL A 510 -8.37 -12.96 15.08
N VAL A 511 -8.07 -12.01 15.96
CA VAL A 511 -8.10 -10.58 15.65
C VAL A 511 -6.69 -10.04 15.48
N ASN A 512 -6.44 -9.37 14.36
CA ASN A 512 -5.17 -8.69 14.12
C ASN A 512 -5.28 -7.19 14.35
N ARG A 513 -4.43 -6.63 15.22
CA ARG A 513 -4.58 -5.26 15.71
C ARG A 513 -3.26 -4.51 15.76
N TYR A 514 -3.27 -3.27 15.25
CA TYR A 514 -2.17 -2.32 15.35
C TYR A 514 -2.02 -1.79 16.78
N VAL A 515 -0.79 -1.73 17.27
CA VAL A 515 -0.45 -1.17 18.58
C VAL A 515 -0.98 0.27 18.71
N ASN A 516 -1.65 0.56 19.82
CA ASN A 516 -2.22 1.87 20.14
C ASN A 516 -2.30 2.08 21.67
N ASP A 517 -2.83 3.23 22.12
CA ASP A 517 -2.88 3.55 23.55
C ASP A 517 -3.94 2.76 24.35
N ARG A 518 -4.99 2.26 23.69
CA ARG A 518 -6.06 1.45 24.29
C ARG A 518 -5.82 -0.07 24.15
N TYR A 519 -4.65 -0.47 23.67
CA TYR A 519 -4.38 -1.84 23.25
C TYR A 519 -4.61 -2.91 24.34
N GLU A 520 -4.32 -2.59 25.60
CA GLU A 520 -4.59 -3.46 26.75
C GLU A 520 -6.10 -3.65 27.00
N GLU A 521 -6.88 -2.58 26.87
CA GLU A 521 -8.33 -2.60 27.02
C GLU A 521 -8.98 -3.38 25.87
N GLU A 522 -8.54 -3.12 24.63
CA GLU A 522 -8.96 -3.83 23.44
C GLU A 522 -8.71 -5.34 23.58
N PHE A 523 -7.53 -5.74 24.06
CA PHE A 523 -7.20 -7.14 24.36
C PHE A 523 -8.15 -7.77 25.39
N ASP A 524 -8.46 -7.07 26.49
CA ASP A 524 -9.41 -7.54 27.49
C ASP A 524 -10.82 -7.75 26.91
N GLN A 525 -11.27 -6.83 26.05
CA GLN A 525 -12.57 -6.96 25.38
C GLN A 525 -12.61 -8.18 24.45
N ILE A 526 -11.54 -8.42 23.68
CA ILE A 526 -11.44 -9.61 22.81
C ILE A 526 -11.52 -10.89 23.65
N THR A 527 -10.69 -11.00 24.69
CA THR A 527 -10.60 -12.21 25.52
C THR A 527 -11.91 -12.49 26.27
N GLN A 528 -12.56 -11.45 26.81
CA GLN A 528 -13.81 -11.58 27.56
C GLN A 528 -15.03 -11.87 26.67
N SER A 529 -14.98 -11.53 25.38
CA SER A 529 -16.09 -11.75 24.46
C SER A 529 -16.44 -13.22 24.24
N GLY A 530 -15.44 -14.12 24.37
CA GLY A 530 -15.56 -15.53 24.00
C GLY A 530 -15.84 -15.80 22.51
N ARG A 531 -15.86 -14.77 21.66
CA ARG A 531 -16.14 -14.84 20.21
C ARG A 531 -14.89 -15.13 19.39
N PHE A 532 -13.71 -14.84 19.93
CA PHE A 532 -12.44 -14.91 19.23
C PHE A 532 -11.50 -15.90 19.91
N ASP A 533 -10.69 -16.57 19.08
CA ASP A 533 -9.73 -17.60 19.47
C ASP A 533 -8.34 -17.04 19.78
N GLY A 534 -8.09 -15.77 19.44
CA GLY A 534 -6.77 -15.20 19.64
C GLY A 534 -6.64 -13.74 19.23
N PHE A 535 -5.46 -13.21 19.51
CA PHE A 535 -5.08 -11.83 19.28
C PHE A 535 -3.67 -11.77 18.70
N ILE A 536 -3.51 -11.11 17.56
CA ILE A 536 -2.23 -10.98 16.85
C ILE A 536 -1.67 -9.58 17.10
N LEU A 537 -0.47 -9.54 17.69
CA LEU A 537 0.30 -8.32 17.89
C LEU A 537 0.87 -7.81 16.56
N TYR A 538 0.41 -6.65 16.07
CA TYR A 538 0.87 -6.05 14.80
C TYR A 538 1.67 -4.76 15.05
N GLU A 539 2.95 -4.70 14.67
CA GLU A 539 3.87 -5.79 14.28
C GLU A 539 5.20 -5.63 15.01
N THR A 540 6.07 -6.63 14.97
CA THR A 540 7.25 -6.69 15.85
C THR A 540 8.15 -5.46 15.75
N ALA A 541 8.34 -4.88 14.56
CA ALA A 541 9.12 -3.65 14.41
C ALA A 541 8.59 -2.45 15.24
N VAL A 542 7.31 -2.46 15.64
CA VAL A 542 6.69 -1.42 16.46
C VAL A 542 6.92 -1.62 17.96
N PHE A 543 7.11 -2.86 18.41
CA PHE A 543 7.15 -3.19 19.84
C PHE A 543 8.38 -3.98 20.30
N LEU A 544 9.23 -4.43 19.39
CA LEU A 544 10.52 -5.03 19.66
C LEU A 544 11.64 -4.16 19.08
N LYS A 545 12.77 -4.15 19.77
CA LYS A 545 14.00 -3.54 19.28
C LYS A 545 15.20 -4.39 19.67
N LEU A 546 16.14 -4.56 18.74
CA LEU A 546 17.41 -5.21 19.01
C LEU A 546 18.34 -4.23 19.72
N GLU A 547 18.78 -4.61 20.93
CA GLU A 547 19.78 -3.89 21.71
C GLU A 547 21.01 -4.81 21.94
N GLU A 548 22.08 -4.30 22.55
CA GLU A 548 23.31 -5.07 22.84
C GLU A 548 23.05 -6.36 23.63
N THR A 549 22.00 -6.36 24.47
CA THR A 549 21.61 -7.50 25.32
C THR A 549 20.60 -8.44 24.66
N GLY A 550 20.20 -8.18 23.41
CA GLY A 550 19.18 -8.92 22.67
C GLY A 550 17.89 -8.12 22.46
N TRP A 551 16.82 -8.82 22.08
CA TRP A 551 15.52 -8.20 21.76
C TRP A 551 14.78 -7.73 23.02
N GLN A 552 14.44 -6.44 23.04
CA GLN A 552 13.72 -5.80 24.14
C GLN A 552 12.32 -5.36 23.70
N MET A 553 11.36 -5.44 24.63
CA MET A 553 10.01 -4.92 24.43
C MET A 553 10.04 -3.41 24.65
N THR A 554 9.68 -2.63 23.64
CA THR A 554 9.72 -1.15 23.68
C THR A 554 8.33 -0.52 23.85
N SER A 555 7.27 -1.28 23.60
CA SER A 555 5.90 -0.80 23.72
C SER A 555 5.28 -1.19 25.08
N VAL A 556 4.99 -0.17 25.90
CA VAL A 556 4.32 -0.36 27.20
C VAL A 556 2.95 -1.03 27.04
N PRO A 557 2.05 -0.62 26.11
CA PRO A 557 0.78 -1.31 25.89
C PRO A 557 0.95 -2.81 25.58
N VAL A 558 1.92 -3.19 24.74
CA VAL A 558 2.18 -4.59 24.40
C VAL A 558 2.74 -5.36 25.59
N GLU A 559 3.67 -4.77 26.35
CA GLU A 559 4.23 -5.42 27.55
C GLU A 559 3.14 -5.80 28.55
N LYS A 560 2.13 -4.93 28.72
CA LYS A 560 0.98 -5.22 29.59
C LYS A 560 0.15 -6.40 29.09
N VAL A 561 -0.12 -6.48 27.78
CA VAL A 561 -0.81 -7.62 27.16
C VAL A 561 -0.03 -8.91 27.41
N CYS A 562 1.29 -8.91 27.16
CA CYS A 562 2.15 -10.06 27.41
C CYS A 562 2.10 -10.51 28.89
N ARG A 563 2.17 -9.56 29.85
CA ARG A 563 2.09 -9.88 31.29
C ARG A 563 0.74 -10.51 31.67
N LYS A 564 -0.36 -10.14 31.01
CA LYS A 564 -1.67 -10.79 31.23
C LYS A 564 -1.67 -12.21 30.71
N MET A 565 -1.15 -12.42 29.51
CA MET A 565 -1.07 -13.76 28.89
C MET A 565 -0.15 -14.71 29.66
N SER A 566 0.93 -14.23 30.27
CA SER A 566 1.81 -15.08 31.09
C SER A 566 1.19 -15.52 32.43
N ARG A 567 0.07 -14.92 32.86
CA ARG A 567 -0.62 -15.25 34.13
C ARG A 567 -1.77 -16.24 33.96
N THR A 568 -2.24 -16.43 32.72
CA THR A 568 -3.25 -17.42 32.33
C THR A 568 -2.59 -18.71 31.95
#